data_AF-A0A3M1P3X7-F1
#
_entry.id   AF-A0A3M1P3X7-F1
#
_cell.length_a   1.000
_cell.length_b   1.000
_cell.length_c   1.000
_cell.angle_alpha   90.00
_cell.angle_beta   90.00
_cell.angle_gamma   90.00
#
_symmetry.space_group_name_H-M   'P 1'
#
loop_
_entity.id
_entity.type
_entity.pdbx_description
1 polymer ?
#
loop_
_entity_poly.entity_id
_entity_poly.type
_entity_poly.pdbx_seq_one_letter_code
_entity_poly.pdbx_strand_id
1 'polypeptide(L)'
;MREAGEVSRRPRLPLSSLLLLLGLFVMAPGCDGGGGTAEEPEPAPALFNLAHLEHLTETVTRGTATLALVHIYAEAPTYAWVADDDEGASALDDVARAAVVYLRHYEFTGDAHARKRAEQLLRFVLYMQREDGLFYNFVWDNTLRINTEHPNSRADVFAFWAARAVWALGTGARVLAGVNPALAEACAAAIRRTYPHLDALLARYGQTFARDGLTYPRWLVHETAADATSELLLGLTSLQRTAPDPALQQRIDRFAEGLARMQYGSINRFPWAAHASFLGEWHGWGNSQTQALAETGRLESARREAEQFYPRLLIDGWMHSFRLNDPASVR
;
A
#
# COMPACT_ATOMS: atom_id res chain seq x y z
N MET A 1 74.74 -22.33 -3.27
CA MET A 1 73.75 -23.24 -3.88
C MET A 1 72.80 -22.35 -4.68
N ARG A 2 73.03 -22.09 -5.98
CA ARG A 2 72.68 -22.92 -7.15
C ARG A 2 71.21 -23.36 -7.06
N GLU A 3 70.25 -22.99 -7.91
CA GLU A 3 70.14 -22.38 -9.28
C GLU A 3 68.85 -21.52 -9.31
N ALA A 4 68.75 -20.34 -9.96
CA ALA A 4 68.51 -20.10 -11.41
C ALA A 4 67.34 -20.93 -11.98
N GLY A 5 66.33 -20.42 -12.70
CA GLY A 5 66.07 -19.12 -13.32
C GLY A 5 64.77 -19.19 -14.13
N GLU A 6 64.32 -18.01 -14.59
CA GLU A 6 63.53 -17.79 -15.83
C GLU A 6 62.08 -18.31 -15.93
N VAL A 7 61.16 -17.77 -16.74
CA VAL A 7 60.99 -16.56 -17.56
C VAL A 7 59.48 -16.55 -17.91
N SER A 8 58.91 -15.35 -18.02
CA SER A 8 57.81 -14.95 -18.92
C SER A 8 56.92 -16.03 -19.55
N ARG A 9 55.59 -15.89 -19.38
CA ARG A 9 54.66 -15.62 -20.50
C ARG A 9 53.23 -15.38 -20.01
N ARG A 10 52.70 -14.21 -20.33
CA ARG A 10 51.25 -13.94 -20.35
C ARG A 10 50.59 -14.84 -21.41
N PRO A 11 49.42 -15.45 -21.17
CA PRO A 11 48.58 -15.90 -22.25
C PRO A 11 47.79 -14.70 -22.81
N ARG A 12 47.97 -14.50 -24.12
CA ARG A 12 47.23 -13.55 -24.96
C ARG A 12 45.81 -14.07 -25.19
N LEU A 13 44.86 -13.15 -25.23
CA LEU A 13 43.51 -13.33 -25.78
C LEU A 13 43.58 -13.92 -27.20
N PRO A 14 42.69 -14.86 -27.58
CA PRO A 14 42.33 -15.05 -28.97
C PRO A 14 41.18 -14.10 -29.33
N LEU A 15 41.41 -13.36 -30.41
CA LEU A 15 40.42 -12.62 -31.17
C LEU A 15 39.35 -13.58 -31.74
N SER A 16 38.22 -12.95 -32.11
CA SER A 16 37.26 -13.38 -33.15
C SER A 16 36.36 -14.57 -32.84
N SER A 17 35.14 -14.26 -32.41
CA SER A 17 33.93 -14.80 -33.05
C SER A 17 32.81 -13.77 -32.93
N LEU A 18 32.75 -12.98 -33.99
CA LEU A 18 31.66 -12.10 -34.39
C LEU A 18 30.37 -12.93 -34.47
N LEU A 19 29.48 -12.83 -33.48
CA LEU A 19 28.13 -13.35 -33.63
C LEU A 19 27.35 -12.39 -34.53
N LEU A 20 27.25 -12.78 -35.81
CA LEU A 20 26.26 -12.25 -36.74
C LEU A 20 24.87 -12.40 -36.10
N LEU A 21 24.26 -11.29 -35.71
CA LEU A 21 22.82 -11.19 -35.67
C LEU A 21 22.33 -11.22 -37.12
N LEU A 22 21.83 -12.39 -37.54
CA LEU A 22 21.06 -12.53 -38.77
C LEU A 22 19.86 -11.58 -38.67
N GLY A 23 19.94 -10.46 -39.39
CA GLY A 23 18.80 -9.61 -39.64
C GLY A 23 17.80 -10.39 -40.48
N LEU A 24 16.68 -10.81 -39.88
CA LEU A 24 15.50 -11.18 -40.64
C LEU A 24 14.96 -9.90 -41.29
N PHE A 25 15.34 -9.69 -42.55
CA PHE A 25 14.65 -8.77 -43.44
C PHE A 25 13.29 -9.39 -43.76
N VAL A 26 12.27 -9.05 -42.98
CA VAL A 26 10.89 -9.30 -43.37
C VAL A 26 10.55 -8.25 -44.42
N MET A 27 10.50 -8.69 -45.68
CA MET A 27 9.95 -7.91 -46.78
C MET A 27 8.48 -7.61 -46.46
N ALA A 28 8.18 -6.35 -46.17
CA ALA A 28 6.80 -5.86 -46.15
C ALA A 28 6.32 -5.69 -47.61
N PRO A 29 5.20 -6.28 -48.02
CA PRO A 29 4.53 -5.86 -49.24
C PRO A 29 3.92 -4.47 -48.99
N GLY A 30 4.16 -3.56 -49.92
CA GLY A 30 3.61 -2.21 -49.88
C GLY A 30 2.11 -2.16 -50.19
N CYS A 31 1.49 -1.15 -49.58
CA CYS A 31 0.20 -0.52 -49.87
C CYS A 31 -1.07 -1.36 -49.62
N ASP A 32 -1.89 -0.95 -48.65
CA ASP A 32 -3.02 -0.10 -49.02
C ASP A 32 -3.51 0.77 -47.85
N GLY A 33 -4.01 1.95 -48.17
CA GLY A 33 -4.51 2.93 -47.20
C GLY A 33 -5.85 2.49 -46.61
N GLY A 34 -5.88 2.28 -45.30
CA GLY A 34 -7.11 2.11 -44.54
C GLY A 34 -6.90 2.71 -43.16
N GLY A 35 -7.56 3.85 -42.90
CA GLY A 35 -7.61 4.47 -41.58
C GLY A 35 -8.40 3.59 -40.62
N GLY A 36 -7.76 2.57 -40.07
CA GLY A 36 -8.23 1.85 -38.89
C GLY A 36 -7.65 2.52 -37.66
N THR A 37 -8.50 3.16 -36.86
CA THR A 37 -8.18 3.41 -35.46
C THR A 37 -7.80 2.06 -34.85
N ALA A 38 -6.54 1.89 -34.43
CA ALA A 38 -6.13 0.70 -33.70
C ALA A 38 -7.04 0.61 -32.48
N GLU A 39 -7.94 -0.38 -32.50
CA GLU A 39 -8.84 -0.67 -31.40
C GLU A 39 -7.95 -1.07 -30.22
N GLU A 40 -8.10 -0.35 -29.10
CA GLU A 40 -7.36 -0.69 -27.87
C GLU A 40 -7.68 -2.15 -27.50
N PRO A 41 -6.67 -2.95 -27.12
CA PRO A 41 -6.89 -4.36 -26.81
C PRO A 41 -7.95 -4.51 -25.73
N GLU A 42 -8.91 -5.42 -25.94
CA GLU A 42 -9.95 -5.67 -24.95
C GLU A 42 -9.34 -6.05 -23.59
N PRO A 43 -9.81 -5.45 -22.48
CA PRO A 43 -9.28 -5.72 -21.16
C PRO A 43 -9.50 -7.19 -20.79
N ALA A 44 -8.50 -7.79 -20.14
CA ALA A 44 -8.63 -9.15 -19.61
C ALA A 44 -9.85 -9.24 -18.67
N PRO A 45 -10.61 -10.36 -18.68
CA PRO A 45 -11.82 -10.49 -17.87
C PRO A 45 -11.48 -10.31 -16.38
N ALA A 46 -12.21 -9.39 -15.73
CA ALA A 46 -11.99 -9.04 -14.33
C ALA A 46 -12.30 -10.26 -13.43
N LEU A 47 -11.35 -10.64 -12.58
CA LEU A 47 -11.52 -11.71 -11.58
C LEU A 47 -12.46 -11.33 -10.42
N PHE A 48 -13.01 -10.11 -10.41
CA PHE A 48 -13.75 -9.54 -9.29
C PHE A 48 -14.88 -8.62 -9.75
N ASN A 49 -15.98 -8.63 -8.99
CA ASN A 49 -17.16 -7.82 -9.22
C ASN A 49 -17.08 -6.51 -8.40
N LEU A 50 -16.98 -5.36 -9.07
CA LEU A 50 -16.95 -4.04 -8.43
C LEU A 50 -18.34 -3.43 -8.21
N ALA A 51 -19.43 -4.07 -8.64
CA ALA A 51 -20.76 -3.47 -8.68
C ALA A 51 -21.25 -2.95 -7.31
N HIS A 52 -20.93 -3.64 -6.21
CA HIS A 52 -21.33 -3.15 -4.88
C HIS A 52 -20.49 -1.96 -4.42
N LEU A 53 -19.18 -1.96 -4.70
CA LEU A 53 -18.33 -0.80 -4.41
C LEU A 53 -18.73 0.41 -5.26
N GLU A 54 -19.09 0.17 -6.52
CA GLU A 54 -19.67 1.17 -7.41
C GLU A 54 -20.98 1.73 -6.86
N HIS A 55 -21.88 0.87 -6.37
CA HIS A 55 -23.11 1.26 -5.71
C HIS A 55 -22.87 2.11 -4.46
N LEU A 56 -21.83 1.82 -3.67
CA LEU A 56 -21.47 2.62 -2.49
C LEU A 56 -20.77 3.93 -2.85
N THR A 57 -20.41 4.16 -4.12
CA THR A 57 -19.66 5.36 -4.48
C THR A 57 -20.60 6.46 -5.00
N GLU A 58 -20.50 7.64 -4.41
CA GLU A 58 -21.17 8.85 -4.90
C GLU A 58 -20.16 9.83 -5.51
N THR A 59 -20.45 10.35 -6.71
CA THR A 59 -19.64 11.40 -7.33
C THR A 59 -20.09 12.78 -6.85
N VAL A 60 -19.14 13.61 -6.39
CA VAL A 60 -19.42 14.96 -5.88
C VAL A 60 -18.62 16.00 -6.67
N THR A 61 -19.22 17.16 -6.93
CA THR A 61 -18.56 18.28 -7.61
C THR A 61 -18.22 19.39 -6.63
N ARG A 62 -16.96 19.84 -6.63
CA ARG A 62 -16.49 20.99 -5.84
C ARG A 62 -15.72 21.95 -6.74
N GLY A 63 -16.34 23.09 -7.06
CA GLY A 63 -15.81 24.00 -8.07
C GLY A 63 -15.72 23.30 -9.43
N THR A 64 -14.53 23.25 -10.02
CA THR A 64 -14.26 22.54 -11.28
C THR A 64 -13.76 21.11 -11.08
N ALA A 65 -13.54 20.68 -9.82
CA ALA A 65 -13.03 19.36 -9.51
C ALA A 65 -14.17 18.37 -9.25
N THR A 66 -14.01 17.15 -9.73
CA THR A 66 -14.90 16.03 -9.44
C THR A 66 -14.21 15.06 -8.49
N LEU A 67 -14.82 14.82 -7.34
CA LEU A 67 -14.40 13.90 -6.29
C LEU A 67 -15.36 12.70 -6.25
N ALA A 68 -14.97 11.66 -5.52
CA ALA A 68 -15.84 10.55 -5.20
C ALA A 68 -15.78 10.23 -3.71
N LEU A 69 -16.94 9.95 -3.13
CA LEU A 69 -17.14 9.46 -1.77
C LEU A 69 -17.42 7.96 -1.81
N VAL A 70 -17.15 7.26 -0.71
CA VAL A 70 -17.65 5.90 -0.49
C VAL A 70 -18.51 5.94 0.77
N HIS A 71 -19.79 5.59 0.63
CA HIS A 71 -20.71 5.55 1.78
C HIS A 71 -20.27 4.49 2.78
N ILE A 72 -20.23 4.85 4.06
CA ILE A 72 -19.74 3.98 5.14
C ILE A 72 -20.69 2.78 5.33
N TYR A 73 -22.01 3.02 5.27
CA TYR A 73 -23.01 2.01 5.54
C TYR A 73 -24.05 1.88 4.43
N ALA A 74 -24.50 0.64 4.23
CA ALA A 74 -25.65 0.30 3.41
C ALA A 74 -26.35 -0.93 3.98
N GLU A 75 -27.63 -0.78 4.33
CA GLU A 75 -28.34 -1.80 5.11
C GLU A 75 -29.15 -2.76 4.23
N ALA A 76 -29.04 -4.06 4.52
CA ALA A 76 -29.85 -5.08 3.89
C ALA A 76 -31.35 -4.88 4.25
N PRO A 77 -32.30 -5.26 3.36
CA PRO A 77 -32.09 -5.97 2.10
C PRO A 77 -31.92 -5.06 0.87
N THR A 78 -32.23 -3.76 0.98
CA THR A 78 -32.20 -2.84 -0.16
C THR A 78 -30.80 -2.32 -0.45
N TYR A 79 -29.89 -2.40 0.52
CA TYR A 79 -28.58 -1.77 0.51
C TYR A 79 -28.66 -0.27 0.19
N ALA A 80 -29.73 0.39 0.64
CA ALA A 80 -29.82 1.84 0.58
C ALA A 80 -28.72 2.45 1.47
N TRP A 81 -28.13 3.56 1.03
CA TRP A 81 -27.10 4.25 1.80
C TRP A 81 -27.66 4.76 3.12
N VAL A 82 -26.88 4.59 4.18
CA VAL A 82 -27.18 5.11 5.51
C VAL A 82 -25.96 5.89 5.97
N ALA A 83 -26.20 7.09 6.49
CA ALA A 83 -25.18 7.86 7.19
C ALA A 83 -25.25 7.55 8.70
N ASP A 84 -24.15 7.76 9.39
CA ASP A 84 -24.10 7.70 10.84
C ASP A 84 -24.22 9.11 11.44
N ASP A 85 -24.96 9.25 12.54
CA ASP A 85 -25.25 10.53 13.17
C ASP A 85 -24.02 11.19 13.83
N ASP A 86 -23.00 10.39 14.18
CA ASP A 86 -21.77 10.84 14.85
C ASP A 86 -20.56 10.88 13.90
N GLU A 87 -20.48 9.94 12.94
CA GLU A 87 -19.40 9.87 11.96
C GLU A 87 -19.71 10.70 10.71
N GLY A 88 -20.89 10.50 10.11
CA GLY A 88 -21.31 11.10 8.85
C GLY A 88 -21.55 10.08 7.73
N ALA A 89 -21.43 10.53 6.49
CA ALA A 89 -21.77 9.74 5.31
C ALA A 89 -20.60 8.97 4.70
N SER A 90 -19.36 9.45 4.85
CA SER A 90 -18.18 8.87 4.18
C SER A 90 -16.89 9.12 4.97
N ALA A 91 -15.93 8.21 4.83
CA ALA A 91 -14.63 8.24 5.50
C ALA A 91 -13.46 8.24 4.50
N LEU A 92 -12.38 8.95 4.85
CA LEU A 92 -11.09 8.87 4.17
C LEU A 92 -10.58 7.44 4.16
N ASP A 93 -10.75 6.74 5.27
CA ASP A 93 -10.39 5.34 5.42
C ASP A 93 -10.95 4.46 4.28
N ASP A 94 -12.28 4.51 4.06
CA ASP A 94 -12.96 3.73 3.03
C ASP A 94 -12.58 4.19 1.63
N VAL A 95 -12.54 5.50 1.41
CA VAL A 95 -12.19 6.10 0.13
C VAL A 95 -10.76 5.77 -0.28
N ALA A 96 -9.80 5.78 0.65
CA ALA A 96 -8.41 5.43 0.38
C ALA A 96 -8.27 3.96 -0.01
N ARG A 97 -8.95 3.04 0.70
CA ARG A 97 -8.96 1.60 0.36
C ARG A 97 -9.60 1.36 -1.00
N ALA A 98 -10.72 2.01 -1.30
CA ALA A 98 -11.36 1.95 -2.61
C ALA A 98 -10.43 2.47 -3.73
N ALA A 99 -9.72 3.57 -3.50
CA ALA A 99 -8.76 4.11 -4.46
C ALA A 99 -7.68 3.08 -4.82
N VAL A 100 -7.11 2.36 -3.84
CA VAL A 100 -6.13 1.29 -4.10
C VAL A 100 -6.73 0.17 -4.95
N VAL A 101 -7.98 -0.24 -4.69
CA VAL A 101 -8.67 -1.26 -5.49
C VAL A 101 -8.80 -0.82 -6.95
N TYR A 102 -9.32 0.38 -7.20
CA TYR A 102 -9.49 0.89 -8.57
C TYR A 102 -8.15 1.14 -9.29
N LEU A 103 -7.12 1.61 -8.58
CA LEU A 103 -5.77 1.77 -9.15
C LEU A 103 -5.17 0.43 -9.58
N ARG A 104 -5.30 -0.61 -8.74
CA ARG A 104 -4.82 -1.97 -9.05
C ARG A 104 -5.65 -2.62 -10.15
N HIS A 105 -6.97 -2.40 -10.16
CA HIS A 105 -7.82 -2.86 -11.25
C HIS A 105 -7.35 -2.25 -12.57
N TYR A 106 -7.19 -0.93 -12.62
CA TYR A 106 -6.68 -0.23 -13.80
C TYR A 106 -5.30 -0.72 -14.23
N GLU A 107 -4.37 -0.91 -13.29
CA GLU A 107 -3.03 -1.43 -13.60
C GLU A 107 -3.07 -2.85 -14.22
N PHE A 108 -4.03 -3.68 -13.81
CA PHE A 108 -4.17 -5.05 -14.30
C PHE A 108 -4.95 -5.15 -15.61
N THR A 109 -6.00 -4.34 -15.79
CA THR A 109 -6.94 -4.48 -16.92
C THR A 109 -6.79 -3.38 -17.98
N GLY A 110 -6.26 -2.22 -17.62
CA GLY A 110 -6.30 -1.01 -18.44
C GLY A 110 -7.64 -0.27 -18.40
N ASP A 111 -8.61 -0.68 -17.56
CA ASP A 111 -9.96 -0.07 -17.54
C ASP A 111 -9.94 1.44 -17.22
N ALA A 112 -10.33 2.23 -18.22
CA ALA A 112 -10.40 3.68 -18.12
C ALA A 112 -11.46 4.17 -17.11
N HIS A 113 -12.54 3.39 -16.87
CA HIS A 113 -13.52 3.71 -15.84
C HIS A 113 -12.89 3.60 -14.44
N ALA A 114 -12.24 2.46 -14.15
CA ALA A 114 -11.51 2.29 -12.91
C ALA A 114 -10.45 3.38 -12.70
N ARG A 115 -9.69 3.75 -13.75
CA ARG A 115 -8.77 4.90 -13.67
C ARG A 115 -9.50 6.18 -13.26
N LYS A 116 -10.57 6.56 -13.97
CA LYS A 116 -11.34 7.79 -13.69
C LYS A 116 -11.86 7.79 -12.25
N ARG A 117 -12.38 6.65 -11.79
CA ARG A 117 -12.86 6.47 -10.42
C ARG A 117 -11.74 6.63 -9.39
N ALA A 118 -10.60 5.99 -9.61
CA ALA A 118 -9.41 6.15 -8.77
C ALA A 118 -8.99 7.63 -8.66
N GLU A 119 -8.96 8.36 -9.78
CA GLU A 119 -8.61 9.79 -9.74
C GLU A 119 -9.59 10.62 -8.91
N GLN A 120 -10.90 10.34 -9.00
CA GLN A 120 -11.93 11.04 -8.21
C GLN A 120 -11.77 10.76 -6.71
N LEU A 121 -11.50 9.50 -6.34
CA LEU A 121 -11.25 9.09 -4.95
C LEU A 121 -9.96 9.72 -4.42
N LEU A 122 -8.88 9.74 -5.21
CA LEU A 122 -7.62 10.41 -4.82
C LEU A 122 -7.80 11.92 -4.60
N ARG A 123 -8.65 12.59 -5.38
CA ARG A 123 -8.98 14.01 -5.13
C ARG A 123 -9.72 14.21 -3.81
N PHE A 124 -10.53 13.25 -3.37
CA PHE A 124 -11.09 13.25 -2.02
C PHE A 124 -10.01 13.02 -0.96
N VAL A 125 -9.11 12.05 -1.15
CA VAL A 125 -7.99 11.82 -0.23
C VAL A 125 -7.14 13.10 -0.05
N LEU A 126 -6.85 13.80 -1.14
CA LEU A 126 -6.15 15.08 -1.12
C LEU A 126 -6.95 16.20 -0.43
N TYR A 127 -8.27 16.22 -0.62
CA TYR A 127 -9.16 17.20 0.01
C TYR A 127 -9.17 17.09 1.55
N MET A 128 -9.07 15.86 2.07
CA MET A 128 -9.08 15.60 3.51
C MET A 128 -7.74 15.92 4.20
N GLN A 129 -6.68 16.23 3.44
CA GLN A 129 -5.38 16.57 4.00
C GLN A 129 -5.32 18.03 4.46
N ARG A 130 -4.84 18.26 5.68
CA ARG A 130 -4.48 19.56 6.21
C ARG A 130 -3.16 20.06 5.63
N GLU A 131 -2.94 21.37 5.75
CA GLU A 131 -1.70 22.03 5.32
C GLU A 131 -0.44 21.47 6.00
N ASP A 132 -0.56 21.03 7.26
CA ASP A 132 0.52 20.42 8.03
C ASP A 132 0.78 18.95 7.68
N GLY A 133 0.01 18.36 6.75
CA GLY A 133 0.20 17.00 6.27
C GLY A 133 -0.61 15.92 7.01
N LEU A 134 -1.32 16.24 8.08
CA LEU A 134 -2.27 15.32 8.72
C LEU A 134 -3.58 15.25 7.93
N PHE A 135 -4.42 14.27 8.23
CA PHE A 135 -5.67 14.02 7.51
C PHE A 135 -6.85 14.01 8.47
N TYR A 136 -7.97 14.61 8.05
CA TYR A 136 -9.27 14.32 8.65
C TYR A 136 -9.80 12.98 8.14
N ASN A 137 -10.74 12.35 8.85
CA ASN A 137 -11.33 11.10 8.39
C ASN A 137 -12.72 11.27 7.78
N PHE A 138 -13.69 11.81 8.51
CA PHE A 138 -15.09 11.78 8.10
C PHE A 138 -15.58 13.08 7.47
N VAL A 139 -16.54 12.95 6.55
CA VAL A 139 -17.41 14.02 6.08
C VAL A 139 -18.85 13.71 6.42
N TRP A 140 -19.61 14.74 6.79
CA TRP A 140 -21.01 14.57 7.20
C TRP A 140 -21.92 14.12 6.05
N ASP A 141 -21.66 14.62 4.85
CA ASP A 141 -22.55 14.47 3.71
C ASP A 141 -21.84 14.80 2.38
N ASN A 142 -22.59 14.74 1.28
CA ASN A 142 -22.10 15.04 -0.07
C ASN A 142 -21.80 16.53 -0.33
N THR A 143 -22.00 17.42 0.64
CA THR A 143 -21.48 18.80 0.59
C THR A 143 -19.99 18.87 0.96
N LEU A 144 -19.38 17.73 1.33
CA LEU A 144 -17.99 17.59 1.76
C LEU A 144 -17.67 18.33 3.06
N ARG A 145 -18.67 18.63 3.88
CA ARG A 145 -18.43 19.25 5.20
C ARG A 145 -17.68 18.25 6.09
N ILE A 146 -16.41 18.55 6.37
CA ILE A 146 -15.55 17.72 7.21
C ILE A 146 -16.08 17.67 8.65
N ASN A 147 -16.13 16.48 9.22
CA ASN A 147 -16.38 16.27 10.63
C ASN A 147 -15.08 16.51 11.41
N THR A 148 -14.93 17.68 12.01
CA THR A 148 -13.71 18.06 12.75
C THR A 148 -13.79 17.73 14.24
N GLU A 149 -14.88 17.12 14.70
CA GLU A 149 -15.19 16.96 16.12
C GLU A 149 -15.02 15.50 16.57
N HIS A 150 -15.43 14.54 15.72
CA HIS A 150 -15.36 13.13 16.06
C HIS A 150 -13.92 12.67 16.36
N PRO A 151 -13.67 11.91 17.45
CA PRO A 151 -12.32 11.48 17.83
C PRO A 151 -11.58 10.71 16.73
N ASN A 152 -12.30 9.88 15.96
CA ASN A 152 -11.75 9.13 14.83
C ASN A 152 -11.75 9.93 13.52
N SER A 153 -11.93 11.25 13.59
CA SER A 153 -11.84 12.17 12.44
C SER A 153 -10.85 13.31 12.66
N ARG A 154 -10.66 13.73 13.91
CA ARG A 154 -9.72 14.77 14.27
C ARG A 154 -8.31 14.46 13.80
N ALA A 155 -7.74 15.38 13.04
CA ALA A 155 -6.39 15.30 12.51
C ALA A 155 -5.34 15.75 13.54
N ASP A 156 -5.34 15.19 14.76
CA ASP A 156 -4.44 15.61 15.85
C ASP A 156 -3.10 14.86 15.83
N VAL A 157 -3.08 13.66 15.26
CA VAL A 157 -1.91 12.77 15.18
C VAL A 157 -1.90 12.01 13.85
N PHE A 158 -0.76 11.41 13.52
CA PHE A 158 -0.67 10.49 12.38
C PHE A 158 -1.38 9.17 12.73
N ALA A 159 -2.65 9.07 12.37
CA ALA A 159 -3.55 7.96 12.72
C ALA A 159 -3.69 6.90 11.60
N PHE A 160 -4.50 5.87 11.85
CA PHE A 160 -4.75 4.75 10.94
C PHE A 160 -5.19 5.20 9.53
N TRP A 161 -6.17 6.11 9.43
CA TRP A 161 -6.64 6.63 8.14
C TRP A 161 -5.56 7.43 7.39
N ALA A 162 -4.62 8.06 8.10
CA ALA A 162 -3.48 8.74 7.48
C ALA A 162 -2.52 7.74 6.82
N ALA A 163 -2.29 6.56 7.45
CA ALA A 163 -1.50 5.50 6.83
C ALA A 163 -2.15 4.96 5.54
N ARG A 164 -3.47 4.76 5.56
CA ARG A 164 -4.25 4.36 4.37
C ARG A 164 -4.24 5.40 3.27
N ALA A 165 -4.35 6.68 3.64
CA ALA A 165 -4.18 7.78 2.70
C ALA A 165 -2.80 7.73 2.04
N VAL A 166 -1.71 7.53 2.80
CA VAL A 166 -0.37 7.38 2.24
C VAL A 166 -0.27 6.18 1.30
N TRP A 167 -0.91 5.04 1.61
CA TRP A 167 -0.98 3.90 0.70
C TRP A 167 -1.66 4.25 -0.64
N ALA A 168 -2.84 4.86 -0.58
CA ALA A 168 -3.57 5.28 -1.77
C ALA A 168 -2.78 6.29 -2.60
N LEU A 169 -2.23 7.33 -1.97
CA LEU A 169 -1.44 8.37 -2.62
C LEU A 169 -0.15 7.81 -3.24
N GLY A 170 0.54 6.89 -2.55
CA GLY A 170 1.77 6.28 -3.05
C GLY A 170 1.50 5.38 -4.26
N THR A 171 0.39 4.65 -4.24
CA THR A 171 -0.08 3.87 -5.38
C THR A 171 -0.47 4.80 -6.54
N GLY A 172 -1.20 5.89 -6.26
CA GLY A 172 -1.62 6.88 -7.24
C GLY A 172 -0.45 7.59 -7.92
N ALA A 173 0.55 8.02 -7.15
CA ALA A 173 1.77 8.63 -7.66
C ALA A 173 2.51 7.74 -8.67
N ARG A 174 2.47 6.42 -8.47
CA ARG A 174 3.12 5.43 -9.33
C ARG A 174 2.28 5.09 -10.56
N VAL A 175 1.04 4.68 -10.35
CA VAL A 175 0.16 4.18 -11.42
C VAL A 175 -0.23 5.30 -12.39
N LEU A 176 -0.40 6.53 -11.90
CA LEU A 176 -0.86 7.65 -12.73
C LEU A 176 0.28 8.44 -13.38
N ALA A 177 1.55 8.12 -13.12
CA ALA A 177 2.70 8.92 -13.59
C ALA A 177 2.69 9.19 -15.10
N GLY A 178 2.32 8.19 -15.91
CA GLY A 178 2.29 8.29 -17.38
C GLY A 178 0.98 8.81 -17.97
N VAL A 179 -0.12 8.83 -17.21
CA VAL A 179 -1.47 9.10 -17.74
C VAL A 179 -2.13 10.34 -17.13
N ASN A 180 -1.76 10.70 -15.90
CA ASN A 180 -2.17 11.92 -15.22
C ASN A 180 -1.02 12.41 -14.32
N PRO A 181 0.07 12.93 -14.92
CA PRO A 181 1.27 13.32 -14.19
C PRO A 181 1.01 14.43 -13.15
N ALA A 182 0.04 15.31 -13.41
CA ALA A 182 -0.33 16.37 -12.47
C ALA A 182 -0.93 15.80 -11.17
N LEU A 183 -1.86 14.84 -11.26
CA LEU A 183 -2.42 14.19 -10.08
C LEU A 183 -1.39 13.28 -9.40
N ALA A 184 -0.55 12.60 -10.17
CA ALA A 184 0.54 11.79 -9.63
C ALA A 184 1.51 12.61 -8.76
N GLU A 185 1.93 13.78 -9.24
CA GLU A 185 2.79 14.69 -8.47
C GLU A 185 2.06 15.29 -7.27
N ALA A 186 0.76 15.61 -7.39
CA ALA A 186 -0.03 16.04 -6.23
C ALA A 186 -0.08 14.98 -5.14
N CYS A 187 -0.18 13.69 -5.50
CA CYS A 187 -0.12 12.58 -4.56
C CYS A 187 1.27 12.45 -3.90
N ALA A 188 2.34 12.54 -4.69
CA ALA A 188 3.70 12.49 -4.18
C ALA A 188 3.99 13.65 -3.21
N ALA A 189 3.56 14.87 -3.56
CA ALA A 189 3.69 16.05 -2.72
C ALA A 189 2.89 15.92 -1.41
N ALA A 190 1.69 15.33 -1.46
CA ALA A 190 0.88 15.05 -0.29
C ALA A 190 1.57 14.08 0.68
N ILE A 191 2.21 13.03 0.17
CA ILE A 191 3.01 12.12 1.01
C ILE A 191 4.20 12.87 1.64
N ARG A 192 4.92 13.70 0.87
CA ARG A 192 6.05 14.48 1.40
C ARG A 192 5.65 15.40 2.56
N ARG A 193 4.42 15.95 2.56
CA ARG A 193 3.90 16.73 3.69
C ARG A 193 3.76 15.92 4.99
N THR A 194 3.66 14.60 4.91
CA THR A 194 3.57 13.75 6.12
C THR A 194 4.92 13.55 6.83
N TYR A 195 6.05 13.83 6.16
CA TYR A 195 7.37 13.47 6.66
C TYR A 195 7.71 14.02 8.06
N PRO A 196 7.36 15.26 8.45
CA PRO A 196 7.60 15.73 9.81
C PRO A 196 6.92 14.86 10.88
N HIS A 197 5.72 14.34 10.59
CA HIS A 197 5.00 13.45 11.51
C HIS A 197 5.62 12.06 11.57
N LEU A 198 6.10 11.55 10.42
CA LEU A 198 6.85 10.29 10.38
C LEU A 198 8.18 10.41 11.14
N ASP A 199 8.86 11.54 11.02
CA ASP A 199 10.11 11.82 11.75
C ASP A 199 9.87 11.91 13.26
N ALA A 200 8.72 12.44 13.68
CA ALA A 200 8.32 12.46 15.09
C ALA A 200 8.09 11.04 15.65
N LEU A 201 7.48 10.13 14.88
CA LEU A 201 7.38 8.71 15.26
C LEU A 201 8.77 8.08 15.35
N LEU A 202 9.61 8.32 14.33
CA LEU A 202 10.97 7.77 14.24
C LEU A 202 11.96 8.40 15.23
N ALA A 203 11.61 9.46 15.94
CA ALA A 203 12.39 9.98 17.06
C ALA A 203 12.55 8.94 18.20
N ARG A 204 11.65 7.95 18.25
CA ARG A 204 11.71 6.81 19.19
C ARG A 204 12.35 5.56 18.57
N TYR A 205 12.94 5.67 17.39
CA TYR A 205 13.58 4.55 16.71
C TYR A 205 14.63 3.88 17.61
N GLY A 206 14.62 2.55 17.64
CA GLY A 206 15.48 1.74 18.50
C GLY A 206 15.00 1.59 19.94
N GLN A 207 13.99 2.36 20.38
CA GLN A 207 13.38 2.19 21.71
C GLN A 207 12.34 1.09 21.69
N THR A 208 12.40 0.19 22.67
CA THR A 208 11.44 -0.89 22.86
C THR A 208 10.88 -0.88 24.28
N PHE A 209 9.73 -1.51 24.50
CA PHE A 209 9.22 -1.83 25.82
C PHE A 209 8.73 -3.27 25.89
N ALA A 210 8.70 -3.83 27.11
CA ALA A 210 8.17 -5.17 27.34
C ALA A 210 6.79 -5.09 27.99
N ARG A 211 5.87 -5.95 27.55
CA ARG A 211 4.55 -6.12 28.14
C ARG A 211 4.09 -7.56 27.93
N ASP A 212 3.60 -8.19 28.99
CA ASP A 212 3.07 -9.57 28.96
C ASP A 212 4.05 -10.60 28.35
N GLY A 213 5.36 -10.43 28.60
CA GLY A 213 6.42 -11.31 28.08
C GLY A 213 6.80 -11.08 26.62
N LEU A 214 6.19 -10.09 25.96
CA LEU A 214 6.47 -9.70 24.58
C LEU A 214 7.20 -8.36 24.55
N THR A 215 8.04 -8.16 23.53
CA THR A 215 8.79 -6.91 23.32
C THR A 215 8.24 -6.19 22.09
N TYR A 216 7.96 -4.89 22.25
CA TYR A 216 7.35 -4.06 21.22
C TYR A 216 8.26 -2.88 20.86
N PRO A 217 8.39 -2.51 19.56
CA PRO A 217 8.96 -1.24 19.14
C PRO A 217 8.09 -0.07 19.61
N ARG A 218 8.67 1.13 19.70
CA ARG A 218 7.96 2.37 20.09
C ARG A 218 7.76 3.37 18.96
N TRP A 219 8.25 3.06 17.77
CA TRP A 219 8.30 3.99 16.63
C TRP A 219 7.34 3.61 15.51
N LEU A 220 6.40 2.68 15.76
CA LEU A 220 5.33 2.40 14.81
C LEU A 220 4.21 3.44 14.96
N VAL A 221 3.28 3.46 14.01
CA VAL A 221 2.05 4.25 14.12
C VAL A 221 1.36 3.88 15.46
N HIS A 222 0.91 4.87 16.23
CA HIS A 222 0.38 4.67 17.59
C HIS A 222 1.26 3.79 18.51
N GLU A 223 2.59 3.95 18.41
CA GLU A 223 3.64 3.15 19.04
C GLU A 223 3.73 1.69 18.57
N THR A 224 2.60 1.00 18.39
CA THR A 224 2.52 -0.46 18.17
C THR A 224 1.55 -0.93 17.07
N ALA A 225 0.90 -0.02 16.33
CA ALA A 225 0.00 -0.37 15.23
C ALA A 225 0.79 -0.86 14.02
N ALA A 226 1.08 -2.16 14.01
CA ALA A 226 1.79 -2.83 12.94
C ALA A 226 0.95 -2.95 11.67
N ASP A 227 -0.36 -3.10 11.82
CA ASP A 227 -1.35 -3.05 10.74
C ASP A 227 -1.29 -1.71 10.00
N ALA A 228 -1.49 -0.57 10.67
CA ALA A 228 -1.39 0.75 10.07
C ALA A 228 0.01 1.03 9.52
N THR A 229 1.06 0.62 10.24
CA THR A 229 2.44 0.78 9.76
C THR A 229 2.67 0.00 8.46
N SER A 230 2.06 -1.18 8.31
CA SER A 230 2.19 -1.95 7.08
C SER A 230 1.57 -1.22 5.88
N GLU A 231 0.40 -0.61 6.04
CA GLU A 231 -0.25 0.20 5.00
C GLU A 231 0.60 1.45 4.66
N LEU A 232 1.13 2.13 5.69
CA LEU A 232 2.09 3.23 5.51
C LEU A 232 3.29 2.79 4.65
N LEU A 233 3.90 1.64 4.97
CA LEU A 233 5.05 1.11 4.24
C LEU A 233 4.73 0.79 2.78
N LEU A 234 3.54 0.28 2.47
CA LEU A 234 3.13 0.06 1.08
C LEU A 234 3.09 1.37 0.28
N GLY A 235 2.55 2.43 0.87
CA GLY A 235 2.54 3.76 0.25
C GLY A 235 3.92 4.36 0.03
N LEU A 236 4.75 4.38 1.09
CA LEU A 236 6.12 4.90 1.02
C LEU A 236 6.98 4.13 0.02
N THR A 237 6.87 2.80 0.00
CA THR A 237 7.60 1.94 -0.93
C THR A 237 7.16 2.18 -2.38
N SER A 238 5.85 2.37 -2.61
CA SER A 238 5.34 2.72 -3.94
C SER A 238 5.90 4.07 -4.42
N LEU A 239 5.99 5.08 -3.55
CA LEU A 239 6.62 6.36 -3.86
C LEU A 239 8.14 6.23 -4.11
N GLN A 240 8.85 5.46 -3.28
CA GLN A 240 10.29 5.24 -3.44
C GLN A 240 10.65 4.62 -4.80
N ARG A 241 9.76 3.79 -5.37
CA ARG A 241 9.93 3.19 -6.70
C ARG A 241 9.78 4.19 -7.85
N THR A 242 9.08 5.31 -7.65
CA THR A 242 8.89 6.33 -8.70
C THR A 242 10.01 7.36 -8.69
N ALA A 243 10.42 7.80 -7.50
CA ALA A 243 11.45 8.80 -7.30
C ALA A 243 12.33 8.37 -6.11
N PRO A 244 13.43 7.63 -6.37
CA PRO A 244 14.30 7.15 -5.31
C PRO A 244 14.90 8.31 -4.50
N ASP A 245 14.68 8.28 -3.18
CA ASP A 245 15.24 9.24 -2.23
C ASP A 245 15.91 8.48 -1.07
N PRO A 246 17.22 8.69 -0.80
CA PRO A 246 17.91 8.06 0.32
C PRO A 246 17.27 8.34 1.69
N ALA A 247 16.71 9.53 1.89
CA ALA A 247 16.05 9.88 3.15
C ALA A 247 14.71 9.14 3.31
N LEU A 248 13.95 8.96 2.23
CA LEU A 248 12.74 8.13 2.21
C LEU A 248 13.09 6.65 2.43
N GLN A 249 14.13 6.14 1.77
CA GLN A 249 14.62 4.77 1.99
C GLN A 249 14.97 4.52 3.46
N GLN A 250 15.67 5.46 4.10
CA GLN A 250 15.99 5.34 5.52
C GLN A 250 14.73 5.26 6.41
N ARG A 251 13.67 6.02 6.09
CA ARG A 251 12.39 5.93 6.82
C ARG A 251 11.75 4.55 6.63
N ILE A 252 11.69 4.07 5.38
CA ILE A 252 11.17 2.75 5.02
C ILE A 252 11.91 1.66 5.81
N ASP A 253 13.24 1.68 5.81
CA ASP A 253 14.06 0.67 6.47
C ASP A 253 13.79 0.59 7.98
N ARG A 254 13.63 1.75 8.64
CA ARG A 254 13.36 1.85 10.08
C ARG A 254 11.96 1.36 10.45
N PHE A 255 10.94 1.76 9.70
CA PHE A 255 9.58 1.25 9.91
C PHE A 255 9.49 -0.26 9.63
N ALA A 256 10.10 -0.73 8.53
CA ALA A 256 10.14 -2.15 8.19
C ALA A 256 10.87 -2.99 9.23
N GLU A 257 11.94 -2.46 9.84
CA GLU A 257 12.60 -3.12 10.99
C GLU A 257 11.65 -3.23 12.20
N GLY A 258 10.95 -2.14 12.53
CA GLY A 258 9.97 -2.16 13.62
C GLY A 258 8.85 -3.16 13.36
N LEU A 259 8.34 -3.20 12.12
CA LEU A 259 7.30 -4.13 11.71
C LEU A 259 7.75 -5.59 11.81
N ALA A 260 8.95 -5.91 11.34
CA ALA A 260 9.51 -7.26 11.44
C ALA A 260 9.70 -7.73 12.90
N ARG A 261 9.95 -6.79 13.84
CA ARG A 261 10.05 -7.08 15.28
C ARG A 261 8.70 -7.43 15.93
N MET A 262 7.58 -7.20 15.24
CA MET A 262 6.25 -7.58 15.70
C MET A 262 5.91 -9.05 15.43
N GLN A 263 6.87 -9.87 14.96
CA GLN A 263 6.69 -11.29 14.68
C GLN A 263 6.95 -12.16 15.91
N TYR A 264 5.98 -13.00 16.31
CA TYR A 264 6.09 -13.80 17.52
C TYR A 264 5.84 -15.29 17.28
N GLY A 265 6.46 -16.14 18.11
CA GLY A 265 6.29 -17.59 18.02
C GLY A 265 7.07 -18.23 16.86
N SER A 266 6.67 -19.45 16.50
CA SER A 266 7.23 -20.26 15.41
C SER A 266 6.18 -21.29 14.97
N ILE A 267 6.40 -22.00 13.87
CA ILE A 267 5.47 -23.03 13.38
C ILE A 267 4.96 -24.01 14.47
N ASN A 268 5.77 -24.30 15.49
CA ASN A 268 5.42 -25.20 16.60
C ASN A 268 5.16 -24.47 17.94
N ARG A 269 5.15 -23.14 17.97
CA ARG A 269 4.94 -22.33 19.18
C ARG A 269 4.01 -21.17 18.88
N PHE A 270 2.88 -21.12 19.60
CA PHE A 270 1.97 -19.97 19.58
C PHE A 270 2.74 -18.65 19.79
N PRO A 271 2.47 -17.58 19.02
CA PRO A 271 1.42 -17.41 18.00
C PRO A 271 1.84 -17.74 16.55
N TRP A 272 2.57 -18.83 16.33
CA TRP A 272 2.80 -19.43 15.00
C TRP A 272 3.55 -18.57 13.96
N ALA A 273 4.43 -17.68 14.41
CA ALA A 273 5.15 -16.71 13.57
C ALA A 273 4.25 -15.62 12.95
N ALA A 274 3.05 -15.41 13.49
CA ALA A 274 2.22 -14.27 13.15
C ALA A 274 2.91 -12.94 13.52
N HIS A 275 2.74 -11.93 12.68
CA HIS A 275 3.01 -10.55 13.05
C HIS A 275 1.81 -10.01 13.81
N ALA A 276 2.00 -9.55 15.04
CA ALA A 276 0.95 -8.85 15.76
C ALA A 276 0.39 -7.70 14.92
N SER A 277 -0.92 -7.48 15.00
CA SER A 277 -1.58 -6.32 14.36
C SER A 277 -1.45 -5.09 15.25
N PHE A 278 -1.63 -5.30 16.55
CA PHE A 278 -1.55 -4.27 17.58
C PHE A 278 -0.97 -4.86 18.89
N LEU A 279 -0.92 -4.04 19.94
CA LEU A 279 -0.43 -4.44 21.26
C LEU A 279 -1.16 -5.66 21.81
N GLY A 280 -0.45 -6.79 21.90
CA GLY A 280 -0.96 -8.01 22.53
C GLY A 280 -1.94 -8.82 21.67
N GLU A 281 -2.18 -8.44 20.41
CA GLU A 281 -3.15 -9.12 19.56
C GLU A 281 -2.74 -9.25 18.10
N TRP A 282 -3.30 -10.28 17.49
CA TRP A 282 -3.39 -10.43 16.05
C TRP A 282 -4.85 -10.33 15.63
N HIS A 283 -5.10 -9.67 14.51
CA HIS A 283 -6.41 -9.66 13.86
C HIS A 283 -6.30 -9.56 12.34
N GLY A 284 -7.34 -10.04 11.65
CA GLY A 284 -7.46 -10.02 10.20
C GLY A 284 -7.79 -8.65 9.60
N TRP A 285 -8.27 -7.68 10.40
CA TRP A 285 -8.60 -6.33 9.92
C TRP A 285 -7.31 -5.56 9.59
N GLY A 286 -7.00 -5.33 8.31
CA GLY A 286 -5.80 -4.56 7.93
C GLY A 286 -4.48 -5.35 7.95
N ASN A 287 -4.51 -6.68 7.84
CA ASN A 287 -3.30 -7.51 7.87
C ASN A 287 -2.51 -7.43 6.54
N SER A 288 -1.74 -6.35 6.36
CA SER A 288 -0.85 -6.15 5.20
C SER A 288 0.63 -6.33 5.54
N GLN A 289 0.97 -6.84 6.73
CA GLN A 289 2.33 -6.93 7.26
C GLN A 289 3.23 -7.79 6.38
N THR A 290 2.79 -9.00 6.03
CA THR A 290 3.53 -9.89 5.11
C THR A 290 3.79 -9.21 3.76
N GLN A 291 2.79 -8.54 3.18
CA GLN A 291 2.95 -7.84 1.90
C GLN A 291 3.96 -6.70 2.03
N ALA A 292 3.81 -5.83 3.03
CA ALA A 292 4.70 -4.69 3.25
C ALA A 292 6.15 -5.13 3.48
N LEU A 293 6.36 -6.18 4.27
CA LEU A 293 7.69 -6.73 4.51
C LEU A 293 8.30 -7.32 3.23
N ALA A 294 7.50 -8.00 2.40
CA ALA A 294 7.98 -8.49 1.11
C ALA A 294 8.38 -7.33 0.18
N GLU A 295 7.54 -6.30 0.08
CA GLU A 295 7.76 -5.14 -0.80
C GLU A 295 8.95 -4.27 -0.38
N THR A 296 9.28 -4.25 0.91
CA THR A 296 10.46 -3.57 1.47
C THR A 296 11.74 -4.42 1.43
N GLY A 297 11.66 -5.66 0.94
CA GLY A 297 12.81 -6.58 0.84
C GLY A 297 13.13 -7.36 2.12
N ARG A 298 12.30 -7.29 3.17
CA ARG A 298 12.39 -8.10 4.41
C ARG A 298 11.83 -9.52 4.18
N LEU A 299 12.32 -10.18 3.14
CA LEU A 299 11.76 -11.45 2.63
C LEU A 299 11.77 -12.59 3.65
N GLU A 300 12.76 -12.67 4.53
CA GLU A 300 12.82 -13.70 5.57
C GLU A 300 11.62 -13.61 6.53
N SER A 301 11.32 -12.40 7.01
CA SER A 301 10.22 -12.16 7.95
C SER A 301 8.86 -12.36 7.30
N ALA A 302 8.68 -11.86 6.07
CA ALA A 302 7.48 -12.09 5.27
C ALA A 302 7.24 -13.59 5.00
N ARG A 303 8.27 -14.32 4.56
CA ARG A 303 8.17 -15.76 4.31
C ARG A 303 7.85 -16.55 5.58
N ARG A 304 8.42 -16.18 6.73
CA ARG A 304 8.11 -16.86 7.99
C ARG A 304 6.63 -16.82 8.33
N GLU A 305 5.95 -15.69 8.18
CA GLU A 305 4.50 -15.62 8.45
C GLU A 305 3.71 -16.38 7.36
N ALA A 306 4.03 -16.14 6.08
CA ALA A 306 3.36 -16.80 4.97
C ALA A 306 3.48 -18.33 4.99
N GLU A 307 4.63 -18.88 5.40
CA GLU A 307 4.89 -20.32 5.41
C GLU A 307 4.46 -21.01 6.71
N GLN A 308 4.36 -20.27 7.83
CA GLN A 308 4.09 -20.89 9.15
C GLN A 308 2.72 -20.53 9.71
N PHE A 309 2.26 -19.29 9.51
CA PHE A 309 0.99 -18.82 10.06
C PHE A 309 -0.17 -18.94 9.05
N TYR A 310 0.02 -18.62 7.77
CA TYR A 310 -1.09 -18.69 6.81
C TYR A 310 -1.66 -20.10 6.59
N PRO A 311 -0.86 -21.19 6.59
CA PRO A 311 -1.41 -22.54 6.59
C PRO A 311 -2.33 -22.80 7.80
N ARG A 312 -2.02 -22.19 8.95
CA ARG A 312 -2.87 -22.27 10.14
C ARG A 312 -4.20 -21.54 9.93
N LEU A 313 -4.18 -20.34 9.34
CA LEU A 313 -5.41 -19.62 8.98
C LEU A 313 -6.33 -20.48 8.11
N LEU A 314 -5.77 -21.15 7.11
CA LEU A 314 -6.52 -22.01 6.18
C LEU A 314 -7.12 -23.23 6.89
N ILE A 315 -6.35 -23.90 7.75
CA ILE A 315 -6.79 -25.10 8.47
C ILE A 315 -7.85 -24.77 9.51
N ASP A 316 -7.72 -23.65 10.20
CA ASP A 316 -8.64 -23.23 11.27
C ASP A 316 -9.89 -22.50 10.73
N GLY A 317 -10.12 -22.51 9.41
CA GLY A 317 -11.35 -21.94 8.81
C GLY A 317 -11.38 -20.42 8.78
N TRP A 318 -10.21 -19.79 8.61
CA TRP A 318 -10.01 -18.34 8.61
C TRP A 318 -10.39 -17.66 9.93
N MET A 319 -9.59 -17.92 10.98
CA MET A 319 -9.66 -17.15 12.22
C MET A 319 -9.57 -15.64 11.95
N HIS A 320 -10.30 -14.85 12.73
CA HIS A 320 -10.37 -13.40 12.57
C HIS A 320 -9.58 -12.63 13.64
N SER A 321 -9.34 -13.22 14.81
CA SER A 321 -8.51 -12.59 15.87
C SER A 321 -8.02 -13.57 16.93
N PHE A 322 -6.94 -13.20 17.64
CA PHE A 322 -6.50 -13.82 18.90
C PHE A 322 -5.57 -12.91 19.70
N ARG A 323 -5.46 -13.16 21.01
CA ARG A 323 -4.45 -12.55 21.90
C ARG A 323 -3.15 -13.34 21.85
N LEU A 324 -2.01 -12.65 21.73
CA LEU A 324 -0.69 -13.26 21.50
C LEU A 324 -0.16 -14.10 22.67
N ASN A 325 -0.75 -13.99 23.85
CA ASN A 325 -0.39 -14.73 25.06
C ASN A 325 -1.46 -15.74 25.51
N ASP A 326 -2.54 -15.91 24.76
CA ASP A 326 -3.65 -16.80 25.12
C ASP A 326 -4.10 -17.63 23.91
N PRO A 327 -3.58 -18.86 23.74
CA PRO A 327 -3.99 -19.75 22.66
C PRO A 327 -5.49 -20.12 22.68
N ALA A 328 -6.15 -20.01 23.83
CA ALA A 328 -7.59 -20.30 23.95
C ALA A 328 -8.47 -19.13 23.44
N SER A 329 -7.86 -17.99 23.12
CA SER A 329 -8.56 -16.80 22.64
C SER A 329 -8.81 -16.77 21.12
N VAL A 330 -8.42 -17.80 20.38
CA VAL A 330 -8.62 -17.89 18.92
C VAL A 330 -10.11 -17.87 18.58
N ARG A 331 -10.49 -17.02 17.62
CA ARG A 331 -11.87 -16.84 17.16
C ARG A 331 -12.00 -16.83 15.65
#